data_AF-D9W3F0-F1
#
_entry.id   AF-D9W3F0-F1
#
_cell.length_a   1.000
_cell.length_b   1.000
_cell.length_c   1.000
_cell.angle_alpha   90.00
_cell.angle_beta   90.00
_cell.angle_gamma   90.00
#
_symmetry.space_group_name_H-M   'P 1'
#
loop_
_entity.id
_entity.type
_entity.pdbx_description
1 polymer ?
#
loop_
_entity_poly.entity_id
_entity_poly.type
_entity_poly.pdbx_seq_one_letter_code
_entity_poly.pdbx_strand_id
1 'polypeptide(L)'
;MVGHPRRRNGCAPSAKKCDRRLTTPPTGRRPALEFTGTGRRDPNVCPYMWIVLGILFAIVPAVVWMTIARTRPVGFAIGGTLLGGAVLLISVQQGWIEAPRPDAHLLFTVLAPLLIACGAGLERRHGNPPPPEWTSRRNGAIGFLGMQFVLTLVVGLWYAMLISEGSDAPPSKALPALPPGISMVDEGVGCGSGGCWRSATVISQDGLSRPEIIRALGFRQERCWPSGWLLDWRDICVGARENGENVTIYAGWR
;
A
#
# COMPACT_ATOMS: atom_id res chain seq x y z
N MET A 1 4.29 53.05 -29.58
CA MET A 1 3.30 51.96 -29.73
C MET A 1 3.96 50.83 -30.50
N VAL A 2 4.46 49.81 -29.80
CA VAL A 2 5.11 48.63 -30.39
C VAL A 2 4.43 47.42 -29.76
N GLY A 3 3.63 46.70 -30.55
CA GLY A 3 2.87 45.53 -30.10
C GLY A 3 3.57 44.24 -30.51
N HIS A 4 3.98 43.44 -29.52
CA HIS A 4 4.50 42.09 -29.72
C HIS A 4 3.35 41.09 -29.99
N PRO A 5 3.50 40.15 -30.96
CA PRO A 5 2.54 39.07 -31.15
C PRO A 5 2.79 37.91 -30.18
N ARG A 6 1.76 37.56 -29.39
CA ARG A 6 1.71 36.33 -28.57
C ARG A 6 1.58 35.10 -29.47
N ARG A 7 2.53 34.17 -29.39
CA ARG A 7 2.37 32.76 -29.81
C ARG A 7 1.31 32.10 -28.93
N ARG A 8 0.22 31.59 -29.53
CA ARG A 8 -0.69 30.63 -28.88
C ARG A 8 -0.19 29.23 -29.21
N ASN A 9 0.29 28.51 -28.20
CA ASN A 9 0.46 27.06 -28.29
C ASN A 9 -0.92 26.41 -28.24
N GLY A 10 -1.22 25.60 -29.25
CA GLY A 10 -2.44 24.83 -29.33
C GLY A 10 -2.45 23.67 -28.34
N CYS A 11 -3.60 23.45 -27.73
CA CYS A 11 -4.08 22.15 -27.28
C CYS A 11 -5.56 22.09 -27.65
N ALA A 12 -5.86 21.38 -28.73
CA ALA A 12 -7.23 21.00 -29.07
C ALA A 12 -7.58 19.70 -28.32
N PRO A 13 -8.70 19.61 -27.61
CA PRO A 13 -9.30 18.33 -27.27
C PRO A 13 -10.24 17.90 -28.40
N SER A 14 -9.85 16.82 -29.09
CA SER A 14 -10.69 16.08 -30.02
C SER A 14 -11.85 15.45 -29.26
N ALA A 15 -13.04 16.01 -29.39
CA ALA A 15 -14.28 15.40 -28.95
C ALA A 15 -14.65 14.25 -29.92
N LYS A 16 -14.25 13.02 -29.59
CA LYS A 16 -14.83 11.84 -30.23
C LYS A 16 -16.24 11.60 -29.70
N LYS A 17 -17.19 12.00 -30.54
CA LYS A 17 -18.61 11.70 -30.52
C LYS A 17 -18.81 10.17 -30.52
N CYS A 18 -19.21 9.60 -29.38
CA CYS A 18 -19.71 8.22 -29.34
C CYS A 18 -21.16 8.21 -29.84
N ASP A 19 -21.34 8.05 -31.15
CA ASP A 19 -22.62 7.70 -31.75
C ASP A 19 -22.96 6.25 -31.37
N ARG A 20 -23.89 6.09 -30.41
CA ARG A 20 -24.40 4.80 -29.97
C ARG A 20 -25.49 4.36 -30.94
N ARG A 21 -25.11 3.71 -32.05
CA ARG A 21 -26.06 2.96 -32.90
C ARG A 21 -26.57 1.75 -32.11
N LEU A 22 -27.87 1.76 -31.83
CA LEU A 22 -28.64 0.61 -31.36
C LEU A 22 -28.78 -0.39 -32.51
N THR A 23 -28.03 -1.49 -32.46
CA THR A 23 -28.33 -2.72 -33.20
C THR A 23 -28.75 -3.78 -32.19
N THR A 24 -30.04 -4.13 -32.23
CA THR A 24 -30.62 -5.30 -31.55
C THR A 24 -30.15 -6.59 -32.23
N PRO A 25 -29.62 -7.58 -31.48
CA PRO A 25 -29.42 -8.92 -32.00
C PRO A 25 -30.65 -9.82 -31.74
N PRO A 26 -30.92 -10.80 -32.61
CA PRO A 26 -32.01 -11.75 -32.41
C PRO A 26 -31.61 -12.86 -31.43
N THR A 27 -32.56 -13.20 -30.57
CA THR A 27 -32.86 -14.50 -29.97
C THR A 27 -31.75 -15.56 -29.85
N GLY A 28 -31.43 -15.93 -28.60
CA GLY A 28 -31.10 -17.32 -28.27
C GLY A 28 -29.63 -17.67 -28.05
N ARG A 29 -28.91 -16.92 -27.20
CA ARG A 29 -27.76 -17.42 -26.42
C ARG A 29 -27.45 -16.43 -25.31
N ARG A 30 -27.29 -16.91 -24.07
CA ARG A 30 -26.91 -16.08 -22.92
C ARG A 30 -25.59 -15.38 -23.23
N PRO A 31 -25.50 -14.04 -23.18
CA PRO A 31 -24.22 -13.37 -23.33
C PRO A 31 -23.36 -13.67 -22.11
N ALA A 32 -22.17 -14.23 -22.36
CA ALA A 32 -21.07 -14.16 -21.41
C ALA A 32 -20.78 -12.68 -21.18
N LEU A 33 -21.12 -12.20 -19.99
CA LEU A 33 -20.76 -10.87 -19.51
C LEU A 33 -19.24 -10.88 -19.24
N GLU A 34 -18.47 -10.64 -20.30
CA GLU A 34 -17.06 -10.33 -20.20
C GLU A 34 -16.94 -8.89 -19.66
N PHE A 35 -17.03 -8.78 -18.34
CA PHE A 35 -16.83 -7.51 -17.64
C PHE A 35 -15.34 -7.27 -17.46
N THR A 36 -14.78 -6.48 -18.36
CA THR A 36 -13.51 -5.79 -18.14
C THR A 36 -13.65 -4.90 -16.92
N GLY A 37 -13.26 -5.41 -15.75
CA GLY A 37 -13.01 -4.62 -14.54
C GLY A 37 -11.84 -3.68 -14.79
N THR A 38 -12.10 -2.56 -15.46
CA THR A 38 -11.16 -1.45 -15.50
C THR A 38 -11.18 -0.80 -14.13
N GLY A 39 -10.39 -1.36 -13.20
CA GLY A 39 -9.91 -0.62 -12.05
C GLY A 39 -9.27 0.65 -12.59
N ARG A 40 -9.99 1.77 -12.45
CA ARG A 40 -9.53 3.09 -12.85
C ARG A 40 -8.36 3.45 -11.93
N ARG A 41 -7.16 2.97 -12.28
CA ARG A 41 -5.90 3.47 -11.75
C ARG A 41 -5.79 4.90 -12.23
N ASP A 42 -5.71 5.86 -11.31
CA ASP A 42 -5.46 7.25 -11.67
C ASP A 42 -4.18 7.34 -12.52
N PRO A 43 -4.25 7.89 -13.74
CA PRO A 43 -3.12 7.89 -14.68
C PRO A 43 -2.00 8.90 -14.31
N ASN A 44 -2.17 9.67 -13.24
CA ASN A 44 -1.32 10.84 -12.97
C ASN A 44 -0.20 10.60 -11.97
N VAL A 45 -0.09 9.41 -11.38
CA VAL A 45 1.05 9.05 -10.52
C VAL A 45 1.62 7.73 -11.02
N CYS A 46 2.75 7.79 -11.73
CA CYS A 46 3.43 6.59 -12.20
C CYS A 46 3.83 5.74 -10.97
N PRO A 47 3.27 4.53 -10.80
CA PRO A 47 3.56 3.67 -9.64
C PRO A 47 5.06 3.37 -9.51
N TYR A 48 5.79 3.43 -10.61
CA TYR A 48 7.25 3.29 -10.66
C TYR A 48 8.02 4.34 -9.85
N MET A 49 7.54 5.59 -9.77
CA MET A 49 8.27 6.64 -9.06
C MET A 49 8.36 6.36 -7.54
N TRP A 50 7.25 5.90 -6.96
CA TRP A 50 7.19 5.55 -5.54
C TRP A 50 8.02 4.31 -5.22
N ILE A 51 8.03 3.32 -6.11
CA ILE A 51 8.87 2.13 -5.97
C ILE A 51 10.35 2.52 -5.97
N VAL A 52 10.78 3.37 -6.92
CA VAL A 52 12.18 3.83 -6.99
C VAL A 52 12.57 4.61 -5.73
N LEU A 53 11.72 5.53 -5.28
CA LEU A 53 11.98 6.29 -4.06
C LEU A 53 12.08 5.37 -2.83
N GLY A 54 11.18 4.38 -2.72
CA GLY A 54 11.20 3.38 -1.66
C GLY A 54 12.48 2.55 -1.64
N ILE A 55 12.94 2.09 -2.80
CA ILE A 55 14.20 1.33 -2.95
C ILE A 55 15.39 2.19 -2.55
N LEU A 56 15.46 3.44 -3.01
CA LEU A 56 16.54 4.36 -2.67
C LEU A 56 16.60 4.57 -1.15
N PHE A 57 15.47 4.84 -0.51
CA PHE A 57 15.39 4.98 0.94
C PHE A 57 15.86 3.73 1.70
N ALA A 58 15.54 2.55 1.17
CA ALA A 58 15.88 1.27 1.80
C ALA A 58 17.38 0.94 1.69
N ILE A 59 18.03 1.28 0.58
CA ILE A 59 19.45 0.95 0.32
C ILE A 59 20.40 1.94 1.00
N VAL A 60 20.00 3.21 1.10
CA VAL A 60 20.85 4.29 1.60
C VAL A 60 21.49 4.00 2.97
N PRO A 61 20.76 3.52 4.00
CA PRO A 61 21.36 3.20 5.30
C PRO A 61 22.46 2.14 5.22
N ALA A 62 22.31 1.13 4.36
CA ALA A 62 23.31 0.09 4.16
C ALA A 62 24.57 0.65 3.50
N VAL A 63 24.43 1.50 2.47
CA VAL A 63 25.56 2.15 1.79
C VAL A 63 26.30 3.07 2.77
N VAL A 64 25.56 3.89 3.51
CA VAL A 64 26.14 4.78 4.52
C VAL A 64 26.90 3.97 5.58
N TRP A 65 26.32 2.89 6.10
CA TRP A 65 27.00 2.02 7.05
C TRP A 65 28.31 1.43 6.50
N MET A 66 28.29 0.91 5.26
CA MET A 66 29.46 0.33 4.62
C MET A 66 30.61 1.32 4.42
N THR A 67 30.32 2.63 4.35
CA THR A 67 31.35 3.68 4.25
C THR A 67 31.94 4.11 5.60
N ILE A 68 31.27 3.82 6.72
CA ILE A 68 31.71 4.20 8.08
C ILE A 68 32.40 3.03 8.79
N ALA A 69 31.96 1.80 8.52
CA ALA A 69 32.40 0.61 9.22
C ALA A 69 33.93 0.44 9.15
N ARG A 70 34.56 0.42 10.32
CA ARG A 70 36.01 0.27 10.48
C ARG A 70 36.44 -1.20 10.40
N THR A 71 35.57 -2.12 10.80
CA THR A 71 35.87 -3.56 10.83
C THR A 71 35.02 -4.32 9.83
N ARG A 72 35.65 -5.18 9.02
CA ARG A 72 34.95 -6.06 8.07
C ARG A 72 33.83 -6.90 8.72
N PRO A 73 34.03 -7.57 9.87
CA PRO A 73 32.97 -8.41 10.43
C PRO A 73 31.75 -7.61 10.90
N VAL A 74 31.94 -6.50 11.64
CA VAL A 74 30.81 -5.66 12.09
C VAL A 74 30.15 -4.96 10.90
N GLY A 75 30.97 -4.52 9.93
CA GLY A 75 30.53 -4.00 8.64
C GLY A 75 29.54 -4.92 7.94
N PHE A 76 29.95 -6.17 7.69
CA PHE A 76 29.11 -7.18 7.02
C PHE A 76 27.88 -7.58 7.84
N ALA A 77 27.99 -7.71 9.16
CA ALA A 77 26.86 -8.11 10.01
C ALA A 77 25.73 -7.05 9.99
N ILE A 78 26.07 -5.80 10.26
CA ILE A 78 25.08 -4.71 10.30
C ILE A 78 24.61 -4.37 8.88
N GLY A 79 25.52 -4.31 7.90
CA GLY A 79 25.18 -4.04 6.49
C GLY A 79 24.26 -5.11 5.91
N GLY A 80 24.54 -6.40 6.18
CA GLY A 80 23.68 -7.51 5.77
C GLY A 80 22.30 -7.46 6.43
N THR A 81 22.24 -7.09 7.71
CA THR A 81 20.95 -6.92 8.42
C THR A 81 20.12 -5.78 7.81
N LEU A 82 20.75 -4.64 7.51
CA LEU A 82 20.09 -3.51 6.85
C LEU A 82 19.58 -3.88 5.45
N LEU A 83 20.39 -4.59 4.66
CA LEU A 83 19.97 -5.10 3.34
C LEU A 83 18.82 -6.11 3.45
N GLY A 84 18.86 -7.02 4.42
CA GLY A 84 17.76 -7.94 4.68
C GLY A 84 16.46 -7.21 5.02
N GLY A 85 16.53 -6.19 5.86
CA GLY A 85 15.40 -5.31 6.16
C GLY A 85 14.89 -4.54 4.93
N ALA A 86 15.80 -4.06 4.08
CA ALA A 86 15.45 -3.38 2.82
C ALA A 86 14.70 -4.32 1.86
N VAL A 87 15.18 -5.55 1.67
CA VAL A 87 14.54 -6.58 0.85
C VAL A 87 13.16 -6.93 1.39
N LEU A 88 13.02 -7.07 2.71
CA LEU A 88 11.74 -7.32 3.35
C LEU A 88 10.74 -6.18 3.08
N LEU A 89 11.18 -4.93 3.22
CA LEU A 89 10.36 -3.75 2.97
C LEU A 89 9.93 -3.65 1.50
N ILE A 90 10.83 -3.94 0.56
CA ILE A 90 10.50 -4.02 -0.88
C ILE A 90 9.46 -5.13 -1.12
N SER A 91 9.60 -6.29 -0.47
CA SER A 91 8.65 -7.39 -0.59
C SER A 91 7.24 -7.00 -0.13
N VAL A 92 7.12 -6.23 0.96
CA VAL A 92 5.84 -5.66 1.41
C VAL A 92 5.29 -4.65 0.40
N GLN A 93 6.14 -3.78 -0.18
CA GLN A 93 5.69 -2.81 -1.19
C GLN A 93 5.13 -3.46 -2.45
N GLN A 94 5.79 -4.51 -2.94
CA GLN A 94 5.36 -5.31 -4.10
C GLN A 94 4.14 -6.18 -3.80
N GLY A 95 3.66 -6.22 -2.55
CA GLY A 95 2.55 -7.06 -2.14
C GLY A 95 2.89 -8.56 -2.07
N TRP A 96 4.17 -8.91 -2.04
CA TRP A 96 4.62 -10.29 -1.83
C TRP A 96 4.40 -10.74 -0.37
N ILE A 97 4.39 -9.79 0.56
CA ILE A 97 4.11 -10.00 1.98
C ILE A 97 2.97 -9.09 2.39
N GLU A 98 1.93 -9.67 2.98
CA GLU A 98 0.77 -8.93 3.46
C GLU A 98 1.03 -8.27 4.82
N ALA A 99 1.63 -7.08 4.79
CA ALA A 99 1.75 -6.18 5.93
C ALA A 99 1.30 -4.76 5.53
N PRO A 100 0.79 -3.94 6.45
CA PRO A 100 0.57 -2.53 6.18
C PRO A 100 1.89 -1.90 5.85
N ARG A 101 1.94 -1.28 4.67
CA ARG A 101 3.07 -0.47 4.23
C ARG A 101 3.54 0.53 5.30
N PRO A 102 2.67 1.32 5.98
CA PRO A 102 3.14 2.31 6.95
C PRO A 102 3.90 1.68 8.12
N ASP A 103 3.42 0.55 8.65
CA ASP A 103 4.06 -0.16 9.77
C ASP A 103 5.44 -0.71 9.37
N ALA A 104 5.55 -1.31 8.17
CA ALA A 104 6.81 -1.82 7.67
C ALA A 104 7.84 -0.69 7.47
N HIS A 105 7.41 0.44 6.93
CA HIS A 105 8.24 1.63 6.77
C HIS A 105 8.70 2.19 8.12
N LEU A 106 7.80 2.33 9.09
CA LEU A 106 8.16 2.84 10.41
C LEU A 106 9.11 1.90 11.15
N LEU A 107 8.86 0.59 11.10
CA LEU A 107 9.74 -0.40 11.73
C LEU A 107 11.15 -0.31 11.16
N PHE A 108 11.31 -0.28 9.83
CA PHE A 108 12.62 -0.13 9.21
C PHE A 108 13.28 1.21 9.55
N THR A 109 12.49 2.29 9.57
CA THR A 109 12.95 3.65 9.90
C THR A 109 13.49 3.75 11.33
N VAL A 110 12.92 3.01 12.29
CA VAL A 110 13.41 2.96 13.68
C VAL A 110 14.55 1.96 13.85
N LEU A 111 14.46 0.80 13.21
CA LEU A 111 15.45 -0.27 13.36
C LEU A 111 16.79 0.11 12.73
N ALA A 112 16.80 0.77 11.56
CA ALA A 112 18.01 1.16 10.87
C ALA A 112 18.96 2.06 11.72
N PRO A 113 18.52 3.18 12.31
CA PRO A 113 19.38 4.00 13.16
C PRO A 113 19.80 3.27 14.45
N LEU A 114 18.95 2.41 15.02
CA LEU A 114 19.32 1.58 16.17
C LEU A 114 20.44 0.60 15.83
N LEU A 115 20.35 -0.09 14.69
CA LEU A 115 21.40 -0.98 14.20
C LEU A 115 22.71 -0.23 13.94
N ILE A 116 22.64 0.96 13.35
CA ILE A 116 23.81 1.81 13.09
C ILE A 116 24.45 2.29 14.41
N ALA A 117 23.64 2.72 15.38
CA ALA A 117 24.12 3.12 16.70
C ALA A 117 24.76 1.95 17.47
N CYS A 118 24.14 0.76 17.40
CA CYS A 118 24.67 -0.46 18.00
C CYS A 118 26.01 -0.85 17.35
N GLY A 119 26.06 -0.87 16.01
CA GLY A 119 27.29 -1.13 15.26
C GLY A 119 28.40 -0.17 15.62
N ALA A 120 28.12 1.14 15.68
CA ALA A 120 29.10 2.14 16.08
C ALA A 120 29.60 1.95 17.53
N GLY A 121 28.71 1.52 18.44
CA GLY A 121 29.05 1.16 19.80
C GLY A 121 29.96 -0.08 19.88
N LEU A 122 29.69 -1.10 19.07
CA LEU A 122 30.52 -2.30 18.97
C LEU A 122 31.91 -1.99 18.42
N GLU A 123 32.00 -1.12 17.40
CA GLU A 123 33.29 -0.71 16.85
C GLU A 123 34.13 0.13 17.83
N ARG A 124 33.49 0.97 18.66
CA ARG A 124 34.19 1.70 19.74
C ARG A 124 34.87 0.77 20.74
N ARG A 125 34.31 -0.42 20.97
CA ARG A 125 34.90 -1.41 21.89
C ARG A 125 36.13 -2.11 21.31
N HIS A 126 36.32 -2.09 19.99
CA HIS A 126 37.35 -2.89 19.29
C HIS A 126 38.66 -2.16 18.97
N GLY A 127 38.92 -0.99 19.55
CA GLY A 127 40.29 -0.49 19.71
C GLY A 127 40.59 0.90 19.13
N ASN A 128 41.78 1.35 19.51
CA ASN A 128 42.55 2.57 19.20
C ASN A 128 41.76 3.83 18.79
N PRO A 129 42.06 5.00 19.40
CA PRO A 129 41.39 6.24 19.09
C PRO A 129 41.34 6.48 17.57
N PRO A 130 40.17 6.83 17.02
CA PRO A 130 39.99 6.95 15.58
C PRO A 130 40.82 8.13 15.04
N PRO A 131 41.28 8.04 13.78
CA PRO A 131 41.94 9.18 13.15
C PRO A 131 40.94 10.35 12.98
N PRO A 132 41.40 11.61 13.06
CA PRO A 132 40.53 12.79 13.06
C PRO A 132 39.66 12.90 11.79
N GLU A 133 40.15 12.44 10.64
CA GLU A 133 39.40 12.36 9.38
C GLU A 133 38.16 11.46 9.46
N TRP A 134 38.21 10.38 10.26
CA TRP A 134 37.08 9.46 10.44
C TRP A 134 35.96 10.13 11.23
N THR A 135 36.30 10.97 12.21
CA THR A 135 35.30 11.70 13.00
C THR A 135 34.46 12.65 12.14
N SER A 136 35.09 13.34 11.17
CA SER A 136 34.38 14.20 10.22
C SER A 136 33.40 13.40 9.34
N ARG A 137 33.87 12.28 8.75
CA ARG A 137 33.03 11.40 7.92
C ARG A 137 31.86 10.80 8.73
N ARG A 138 32.13 10.37 9.96
CA ARG A 138 31.09 9.84 10.86
C ARG A 138 30.03 10.88 11.18
N ASN A 139 30.43 12.10 11.53
CA ASN A 139 29.50 13.15 11.87
C ASN A 139 28.64 13.57 10.67
N GLY A 140 29.22 13.65 9.47
CA GLY A 140 28.47 13.90 8.24
C GLY A 140 27.45 12.80 7.94
N ALA A 141 27.85 11.54 8.09
CA ALA A 141 26.95 10.41 7.88
C ALA A 141 25.83 10.33 8.92
N ILE A 142 26.12 10.61 10.20
CA ILE A 142 25.10 10.72 11.26
C ILE A 142 24.11 11.84 10.92
N GLY A 143 24.59 13.01 10.49
CA GLY A 143 23.73 14.12 10.08
C GLY A 143 22.82 13.76 8.92
N PHE A 144 23.38 13.07 7.91
CA PHE A 144 22.61 12.62 6.74
C PHE A 144 21.54 11.58 7.11
N LEU A 145 21.87 10.57 7.93
CA LEU A 145 20.91 9.59 8.42
C LEU A 145 19.84 10.21 9.31
N GLY A 146 20.23 11.16 10.16
CA GLY A 146 19.29 11.93 10.99
C GLY A 146 18.30 12.73 10.14
N MET A 147 18.79 13.40 9.09
CA MET A 147 17.94 14.11 8.14
C MET A 147 17.00 13.17 7.38
N GLN A 148 17.51 12.02 6.92
CA GLN A 148 16.70 10.98 6.27
C GLN A 148 15.59 10.48 7.21
N PHE A 149 15.91 10.23 8.48
CA PHE A 149 14.96 9.79 9.49
C PHE A 149 13.86 10.83 9.72
N VAL A 150 14.24 12.10 9.93
CA VAL A 150 13.27 13.19 10.11
C VAL A 150 12.37 13.34 8.88
N LEU A 151 12.95 13.30 7.68
CA LEU A 151 12.19 13.38 6.44
C LEU A 151 11.20 12.23 6.30
N THR A 152 11.61 11.00 6.67
CA THR A 152 10.73 9.83 6.64
C THR A 152 9.58 9.96 7.63
N LEU A 153 9.83 10.46 8.83
CA LEU A 153 8.77 10.70 9.82
C LEU A 153 7.79 11.76 9.35
N VAL A 154 8.27 12.88 8.80
CA VAL A 154 7.41 13.96 8.30
C VAL A 154 6.55 13.47 7.12
N VAL A 155 7.16 12.83 6.13
CA VAL A 155 6.43 12.30 4.96
C VAL A 155 5.49 11.17 5.38
N GLY A 156 5.92 10.27 6.27
CA GLY A 156 5.09 9.18 6.78
C GLY A 156 3.88 9.68 7.56
N LEU A 157 4.06 10.68 8.43
CA LEU A 157 2.96 11.31 9.16
C LEU A 157 2.00 12.02 8.20
N TRP A 158 2.53 12.76 7.22
CA TRP A 158 1.71 13.44 6.21
C TRP A 158 0.92 12.44 5.36
N TYR A 159 1.54 11.33 4.97
CA TYR A 159 0.89 10.25 4.22
C TYR A 159 -0.17 9.52 5.05
N ALA A 160 0.09 9.26 6.34
CA ALA A 160 -0.90 8.68 7.24
C ALA A 160 -2.14 9.58 7.37
N MET A 161 -1.94 10.91 7.43
CA MET A 161 -3.05 11.87 7.41
C MET A 161 -3.83 11.80 6.08
N LEU A 162 -3.15 11.67 4.94
CA LEU A 162 -3.82 11.57 3.63
C LEU A 162 -4.58 10.24 3.42
N ILE A 163 -4.05 9.10 3.86
CA ILE A 163 -4.75 7.80 3.72
C ILE A 163 -5.87 7.64 4.75
N SER A 164 -5.82 8.39 5.85
CA SER A 164 -6.98 8.49 6.74
C SER A 164 -8.25 8.88 5.98
N GLU A 165 -8.12 9.52 4.82
CA GLU A 165 -9.21 9.81 3.88
C GLU A 165 -9.52 8.61 2.96
N GLY A 166 -9.83 7.43 3.51
CA GLY A 166 -10.59 6.33 2.86
C GLY A 166 -10.18 5.86 1.45
N SER A 167 -8.97 6.12 0.96
CA SER A 167 -8.64 6.01 -0.47
C SER A 167 -8.28 4.59 -0.94
N ASP A 168 -7.89 3.71 -0.02
CA ASP A 168 -7.54 2.31 -0.32
C ASP A 168 -8.59 1.36 0.25
N ALA A 169 -8.99 0.35 -0.53
CA ALA A 169 -9.88 -0.70 -0.03
C ALA A 169 -9.15 -1.68 0.91
N PRO A 170 -9.85 -2.30 1.88
CA PRO A 170 -9.27 -3.35 2.70
C PRO A 170 -8.70 -4.52 1.88
N PRO A 171 -7.77 -5.32 2.43
CA PRO A 171 -7.22 -6.50 1.76
C PRO A 171 -8.27 -7.61 1.59
N SER A 172 -8.04 -8.59 0.71
CA SER A 172 -8.97 -9.71 0.43
C SER A 172 -9.32 -10.50 1.68
N LYS A 173 -8.31 -10.79 2.51
CA LYS A 173 -8.46 -11.48 3.80
C LYS A 173 -9.32 -10.74 4.83
N ALA A 174 -9.67 -9.47 4.60
CA ALA A 174 -10.62 -8.76 5.44
C ALA A 174 -12.04 -9.32 5.28
N LEU A 175 -12.32 -9.99 4.15
CA LEU A 175 -13.56 -10.72 3.97
C LEU A 175 -13.58 -11.96 4.87
N PRO A 176 -14.74 -12.26 5.48
CA PRO A 176 -14.88 -13.36 6.41
C PRO A 176 -14.78 -14.70 5.68
N ALA A 177 -14.30 -15.72 6.39
CA ALA A 177 -14.41 -17.09 5.92
C ALA A 177 -15.90 -17.44 5.71
N LEU A 178 -16.21 -18.06 4.57
CA LEU A 178 -17.58 -18.46 4.25
C LEU A 178 -17.93 -19.78 4.95
N PRO A 179 -19.15 -19.91 5.49
CA PRO A 179 -19.61 -21.18 6.02
C PRO A 179 -19.75 -22.21 4.88
N PRO A 180 -19.76 -23.51 5.20
CA PRO A 180 -20.01 -24.56 4.21
C PRO A 180 -21.32 -24.31 3.44
N GLY A 181 -21.35 -24.68 2.16
CA GLY A 181 -22.52 -24.49 1.31
C GLY A 181 -22.67 -23.07 0.72
N ILE A 182 -21.79 -22.12 1.09
CA ILE A 182 -21.73 -20.78 0.51
C ILE A 182 -20.38 -20.58 -0.15
N SER A 183 -20.37 -20.19 -1.42
CA SER A 183 -19.15 -19.94 -2.18
C SER A 183 -19.11 -18.52 -2.75
N MET A 184 -17.91 -17.96 -2.79
CA MET A 184 -17.64 -16.70 -3.46
C MET A 184 -17.56 -16.94 -4.96
N VAL A 185 -18.29 -16.15 -5.74
CA VAL A 185 -18.29 -16.22 -7.21
C VAL A 185 -17.58 -15.04 -7.86
N ASP A 186 -17.50 -13.92 -7.14
CA ASP A 186 -16.83 -12.72 -7.61
C ASP A 186 -16.29 -11.92 -6.43
N GLU A 187 -15.14 -11.27 -6.62
CA GLU A 187 -14.50 -10.37 -5.66
C GLU A 187 -14.03 -9.11 -6.40
N GLY A 188 -14.36 -7.95 -5.85
CA GLY A 188 -14.04 -6.67 -6.46
C GLY A 188 -13.78 -5.57 -5.43
N VAL A 189 -13.29 -4.45 -5.95
CA VAL A 189 -13.08 -3.22 -5.18
C VAL A 189 -14.00 -2.14 -5.73
N GLY A 190 -14.76 -1.49 -4.85
CA GLY A 190 -15.62 -0.36 -5.17
C GLY A 190 -15.13 0.90 -4.43
N CYS A 191 -15.28 2.07 -5.05
CA CYS A 191 -14.91 3.35 -4.44
C CYS A 191 -16.03 4.37 -4.63
N GLY A 192 -16.26 5.18 -3.60
CA GLY A 192 -17.29 6.22 -3.58
C GLY A 192 -16.96 7.34 -2.61
N SER A 193 -17.94 8.19 -2.32
CA SER A 193 -17.77 9.32 -1.40
C SER A 193 -17.43 8.91 0.04
N GLY A 194 -17.77 7.68 0.44
CA GLY A 194 -17.41 7.10 1.74
C GLY A 194 -16.07 6.36 1.75
N GLY A 195 -15.26 6.51 0.70
CA GLY A 195 -14.00 5.78 0.54
C GLY A 195 -14.14 4.52 -0.32
N CYS A 196 -13.08 3.73 -0.33
CA CYS A 196 -13.01 2.46 -1.03
C CYS A 196 -13.34 1.28 -0.10
N TRP A 197 -14.10 0.33 -0.63
CA TRP A 197 -14.46 -0.91 0.04
C TRP A 197 -14.14 -2.09 -0.87
N ARG A 198 -13.93 -3.24 -0.24
CA ARG A 198 -13.88 -4.52 -0.92
C ARG A 198 -15.24 -5.18 -0.84
N SER A 199 -15.67 -5.84 -1.91
CA SER A 199 -16.94 -6.55 -1.95
C SER A 199 -16.78 -7.90 -2.63
N ALA A 200 -17.49 -8.90 -2.13
CA ALA A 200 -17.57 -10.22 -2.72
C ALA A 200 -19.01 -10.66 -2.90
N THR A 201 -19.32 -11.18 -4.09
CA THR A 201 -20.63 -11.78 -4.37
C THR A 201 -20.60 -13.24 -3.97
N VAL A 202 -21.60 -13.66 -3.19
CA VAL A 202 -21.71 -15.04 -2.71
C VAL A 202 -23.00 -15.68 -3.20
N ILE A 203 -22.91 -17.00 -3.42
CA ILE A 203 -24.05 -17.85 -3.77
C ILE A 203 -24.13 -19.03 -2.82
N SER A 204 -25.33 -19.56 -2.63
CA SER A 204 -25.52 -20.84 -1.96
C SER A 204 -25.50 -21.98 -2.97
N GLN A 205 -24.73 -23.02 -2.67
CA GLN A 205 -24.73 -24.28 -3.41
C GLN A 205 -25.93 -25.16 -3.02
N ASP A 206 -26.44 -24.97 -1.81
CA ASP A 206 -27.56 -25.73 -1.24
C ASP A 206 -28.94 -25.11 -1.57
N GLY A 207 -28.96 -24.07 -2.43
CA GLY A 207 -30.19 -23.41 -2.84
C GLY A 207 -30.83 -22.52 -1.76
N LEU A 208 -30.08 -22.08 -0.76
CA LEU A 208 -30.58 -21.16 0.27
C LEU A 208 -31.08 -19.87 -0.35
N SER A 209 -32.17 -19.34 0.19
CA SER A 209 -32.66 -18.02 -0.15
C SER A 209 -31.71 -16.92 0.33
N ARG A 210 -31.75 -15.74 -0.28
CA ARG A 210 -30.86 -14.61 0.05
C ARG A 210 -30.93 -14.19 1.54
N PRO A 211 -32.11 -14.11 2.19
CA PRO A 211 -32.18 -13.85 3.62
C PRO A 211 -31.55 -14.96 4.48
N GLU A 212 -31.63 -16.20 4.04
CA GLU A 212 -30.99 -17.34 4.72
C GLU A 212 -29.48 -17.32 4.58
N ILE A 213 -28.94 -16.93 3.41
CA ILE A 213 -27.51 -16.70 3.20
C ILE A 213 -27.00 -15.64 4.18
N ILE A 214 -27.66 -14.47 4.28
CA ILE A 214 -27.27 -13.40 5.21
C ILE A 214 -27.31 -13.89 6.67
N ARG A 215 -28.34 -14.66 7.02
CA ARG A 215 -28.47 -15.26 8.36
C ARG A 215 -27.36 -16.26 8.64
N ALA A 216 -27.01 -17.10 7.68
CA ALA A 216 -25.94 -18.11 7.78
C ALA A 216 -24.56 -17.46 7.92
N LEU A 217 -24.33 -16.32 7.25
CA LEU A 217 -23.11 -15.52 7.43
C LEU A 217 -23.05 -14.83 8.81
N GLY A 218 -24.17 -14.74 9.52
CA GLY A 218 -24.24 -14.14 10.85
C GLY A 218 -24.09 -12.61 10.86
N PHE A 219 -24.24 -11.94 9.70
CA PHE A 219 -24.24 -10.48 9.61
C PHE A 219 -25.66 -9.95 9.84
N ARG A 220 -26.11 -9.95 11.10
CA ARG A 220 -27.34 -9.22 11.48
C ARG A 220 -27.12 -7.71 11.48
N GLN A 221 -25.90 -7.30 11.80
CA GLN A 221 -25.39 -5.94 11.75
C GLN A 221 -23.94 -5.99 11.28
N GLU A 222 -23.45 -4.86 10.79
CA GLU A 222 -22.04 -4.68 10.48
C GLU A 222 -21.20 -4.91 11.74
N ARG A 223 -20.11 -5.69 11.61
CA ARG A 223 -19.16 -5.90 12.70
C ARG A 223 -17.88 -5.17 12.36
N CYS A 224 -17.46 -4.30 13.28
CA CYS A 224 -16.22 -3.57 13.18
C CYS A 224 -15.21 -4.11 14.18
N TRP A 225 -13.95 -4.20 13.78
CA TRP A 225 -12.85 -4.51 14.68
C TRP A 225 -11.59 -3.72 14.29
N PRO A 226 -10.69 -3.46 15.24
CA PRO A 226 -9.44 -2.77 14.95
C PRO A 226 -8.62 -3.55 13.92
N SER A 227 -7.97 -2.85 12.99
CA SER A 227 -7.13 -3.48 11.96
C SER A 227 -6.01 -4.37 12.54
N GLY A 228 -5.62 -4.11 13.79
CA GLY A 228 -4.56 -4.82 14.53
C GLY A 228 -3.15 -4.28 14.31
N TRP A 229 -3.01 -3.14 13.62
CA TRP A 229 -1.73 -2.56 13.22
C TRP A 229 -1.40 -1.28 14.00
N LEU A 230 -0.10 -0.96 14.15
CA LEU A 230 0.36 0.09 15.06
C LEU A 230 0.03 1.51 14.54
N LEU A 231 0.03 1.70 13.21
CA LEU A 231 -0.24 3.00 12.58
C LEU A 231 -1.52 3.02 11.76
N ASP A 232 -2.19 1.88 11.55
CA ASP A 232 -3.51 1.84 10.94
C ASP A 232 -4.57 1.71 12.05
N TRP A 233 -5.01 2.85 12.57
CA TRP A 233 -5.97 2.94 13.68
C TRP A 233 -7.41 2.76 13.23
N ARG A 234 -7.66 2.56 11.93
CA ARG A 234 -9.00 2.45 11.38
C ARG A 234 -9.60 1.10 11.74
N ASP A 235 -10.92 1.12 11.93
CA ASP A 235 -11.66 -0.12 12.12
C ASP A 235 -11.96 -0.73 10.75
N ILE A 236 -11.85 -2.06 10.66
CA ILE A 236 -12.35 -2.83 9.53
C ILE A 236 -13.78 -3.21 9.86
N CYS A 237 -14.72 -2.68 9.08
CA CYS A 237 -16.13 -2.98 9.22
C CYS A 237 -16.58 -3.91 8.11
N VAL A 238 -17.15 -5.06 8.49
CA VAL A 238 -17.64 -6.09 7.58
C VAL A 238 -19.13 -6.30 7.75
N GLY A 239 -19.84 -6.30 6.61
CA GLY A 239 -21.27 -6.52 6.56
C GLY A 239 -21.67 -7.32 5.32
N ALA A 240 -22.97 -7.65 5.26
CA ALA A 240 -23.58 -8.25 4.09
C ALA A 240 -24.84 -7.48 3.71
N ARG A 241 -25.08 -7.33 2.42
CA ARG A 241 -26.28 -6.71 1.87
C ARG A 241 -26.84 -7.52 0.72
N GLU A 242 -28.16 -7.47 0.56
CA GLU A 242 -28.83 -7.96 -0.64
C GLU A 242 -28.87 -6.84 -1.67
N ASN A 243 -28.48 -7.13 -2.92
CA ASN A 243 -28.54 -6.16 -4.03
C ASN A 243 -29.65 -6.50 -5.03
N GLY A 244 -30.75 -7.10 -4.54
CA GLY A 244 -31.92 -7.55 -5.33
C GLY A 244 -31.71 -8.86 -6.08
N GLU A 245 -30.54 -9.04 -6.70
CA GLU A 245 -30.20 -10.25 -7.46
C GLU A 245 -29.35 -11.22 -6.64
N ASN A 246 -28.31 -10.70 -5.98
CA ASN A 246 -27.31 -11.49 -5.25
C ASN A 246 -27.10 -10.96 -3.83
N VAL A 247 -26.45 -11.78 -2.99
CA VAL A 247 -25.92 -11.35 -1.69
C VAL A 247 -24.47 -10.93 -1.87
N THR A 248 -24.15 -9.72 -1.40
CA THR A 248 -22.81 -9.17 -1.43
C THR A 248 -22.30 -8.96 -0.02
N ILE A 249 -21.16 -9.55 0.30
CA ILE A 249 -20.39 -9.26 1.50
C ILE A 249 -19.47 -8.08 1.18
N TYR A 250 -19.31 -7.14 2.09
CA TYR A 250 -18.41 -6.01 1.91
C TYR A 250 -17.56 -5.78 3.15
N ALA A 251 -16.37 -5.24 2.93
CA ALA A 251 -15.43 -4.81 3.96
C ALA A 251 -14.97 -3.39 3.63
N GLY A 252 -15.11 -2.47 4.57
CA GLY A 252 -14.70 -1.07 4.44
C GLY A 252 -13.92 -0.60 5.66
N TRP A 253 -13.11 0.44 5.47
CA TRP A 253 -12.49 1.17 6.59
C TRP A 253 -13.50 2.15 7.20
N ARG A 254 -13.41 2.35 8.50
CA ARG A 254 -14.25 3.30 9.24
C ARG A 254 -13.45 4.10 10.26
#